data_AF-A0A9P8TFU6-F1
#
_entry.id   AF-A0A9P8TFU6-F1
#
_cell.length_a   1.000
_cell.length_b   1.000
_cell.length_c   1.000
_cell.angle_alpha   90.00
_cell.angle_beta   90.00
_cell.angle_gamma   90.00
#
_symmetry.space_group_name_H-M   'P 1'
#
loop_
_entity.id
_entity.type
_entity.pdbx_description
1 polymer ?
#
loop_
_entity_poly.entity_id
_entity_poly.type
_entity_poly.pdbx_seq_one_letter_code
_entity_poly.pdbx_strand_id
1 'polypeptide(L)'
;MPSFREDNFLIVQPGSQNTLVRFGIEDVLSPPAYSIPTKVYKNAQDTAYYTIKPQDESLAVIAFTLVQTSNRWSNETIEMITKYVFETLQFGAFSIVPASLCSMFSYGSLSNACVVDIGYEKTEITPILDYQVYTPGIKIIDKGGNSINDRLGKILPDLTSDQVEMLKRSAIFEVLSEEDAKNSFFGAEQLVEKKEEDDGVLDVAAIVTSDKPTREILAEKEKEKRKSGKAATESKPNSELETNTFVDSEGNVVSVGKERFQGCTDLIESIGAAIHRTLSKITDLKRAQECYDNLILVGQTSKIIGFKEALVVHLYRNFVVGQGAMSAQSGAFRDTNNMIQDLNLIQVPKHVKLLSRPDYFAEWKKTGFEDCSFLGAQILAKQVFNSHAVGGSFLREDYMEKGPIGIWHNRLYLAKGSFLISSSVDFWNLLISRKATVPGLNLFFCVLISVGSPGWFLASPELNVEPALTFGVSELLDGVFLILAGEFLKLVLEPILGVFGVVDTGLCLFNLAIETMP
;
A
#
# COMPACT_ATOMS: atom_id res chain seq x y z
N MET A 1 14.99 24.73 -13.59
CA MET A 1 15.69 23.55 -13.02
C MET A 1 15.97 22.56 -14.13
N PRO A 2 17.12 21.88 -14.13
CA PRO A 2 17.44 20.90 -15.16
C PRO A 2 16.46 19.71 -15.07
N SER A 3 15.86 19.33 -16.19
CA SER A 3 15.15 18.06 -16.30
C SER A 3 16.17 16.94 -16.44
N PHE A 4 16.06 15.91 -15.60
CA PHE A 4 16.91 14.73 -15.71
C PHE A 4 16.32 13.78 -16.75
N ARG A 5 17.17 13.13 -17.55
CA ARG A 5 16.69 12.09 -18.48
C ARG A 5 16.24 10.88 -17.70
N GLU A 6 15.12 10.28 -18.08
CA GLU A 6 14.57 9.09 -17.39
C GLU A 6 15.55 7.91 -17.38
N ASP A 7 16.42 7.80 -18.39
CA ASP A 7 17.52 6.83 -18.46
C ASP A 7 18.53 6.95 -17.31
N ASN A 8 18.59 8.12 -16.66
CA ASN A 8 19.52 8.41 -15.57
C ASN A 8 18.85 8.31 -14.19
N PHE A 9 17.61 7.82 -14.11
CA PHE A 9 16.95 7.65 -12.83
C PHE A 9 17.45 6.37 -12.16
N LEU A 10 17.96 6.50 -10.94
CA LEU A 10 18.32 5.37 -10.10
C LEU A 10 17.23 5.20 -9.04
N ILE A 11 16.65 4.01 -8.93
CA ILE A 11 15.70 3.67 -7.87
C ILE A 11 16.28 2.52 -7.06
N VAL A 12 16.38 2.72 -5.75
CA VAL A 12 16.85 1.69 -4.81
C VAL A 12 15.81 1.53 -3.69
N GLN A 13 15.41 0.29 -3.44
CA GLN A 13 14.51 -0.08 -2.35
C GLN A 13 15.17 -1.18 -1.50
N PRO A 14 15.81 -0.81 -0.37
CA PRO A 14 16.46 -1.77 0.50
C PRO A 14 15.43 -2.54 1.34
N GLY A 15 15.45 -3.87 1.27
CA GLY A 15 14.69 -4.77 2.16
C GLY A 15 15.62 -5.56 3.08
N SER A 16 15.05 -6.27 4.07
CA SER A 16 15.83 -7.06 5.05
C SER A 16 16.72 -8.13 4.41
N GLN A 17 16.20 -8.86 3.42
CA GLN A 17 16.96 -9.93 2.73
C GLN A 17 17.57 -9.47 1.41
N ASN A 18 16.82 -8.73 0.61
CA ASN A 18 17.21 -8.28 -0.72
C ASN A 18 16.90 -6.79 -0.91
N THR A 19 17.70 -6.13 -1.73
CA THR A 19 17.56 -4.75 -2.18
C THR A 19 17.18 -4.76 -3.65
N LEU A 20 16.06 -4.12 -3.96
CA LEU A 20 15.55 -4.00 -5.32
C LEU A 20 16.16 -2.76 -5.97
N VAL A 21 16.66 -2.91 -7.19
CA VAL A 21 17.37 -1.84 -7.90
C VAL A 21 16.91 -1.75 -9.35
N ARG A 22 16.79 -0.51 -9.84
CA ARG A 22 16.63 -0.22 -11.26
C ARG A 22 17.38 1.06 -11.62
N PHE A 23 18.04 1.05 -12.77
CA PHE A 23 18.64 2.22 -13.39
C PHE A 23 17.97 2.44 -14.75
N GLY A 24 17.44 3.64 -14.97
CA GLY A 24 16.58 3.96 -16.10
C GLY A 24 15.11 3.54 -15.89
N ILE A 25 14.18 4.37 -16.33
CA ILE A 25 12.75 4.02 -16.37
C ILE A 25 12.26 4.03 -17.82
N GLU A 26 11.61 2.94 -18.22
CA GLU A 26 10.99 2.80 -19.54
C GLU A 26 9.60 3.47 -19.58
N ASP A 27 9.02 3.62 -20.78
CA ASP A 27 7.64 4.13 -20.95
C ASP A 27 6.62 3.23 -20.23
N VAL A 28 6.86 1.91 -20.28
CA VAL A 28 6.09 0.90 -19.57
C VAL A 28 6.81 0.58 -18.27
N LEU A 29 6.18 0.88 -17.14
CA LEU A 29 6.77 0.60 -15.83
C LEU A 29 6.84 -0.91 -15.59
N SER A 30 8.06 -1.43 -15.56
CA SER A 30 8.35 -2.84 -15.33
C SER A 30 8.81 -3.11 -13.89
N PRO A 31 8.80 -4.37 -13.44
CA PRO A 31 9.39 -4.77 -12.16
C PRO A 31 10.86 -4.34 -12.00
N PRO A 32 11.43 -4.43 -10.77
CA PRO A 32 12.84 -4.15 -10.54
C PRO A 32 13.74 -4.97 -11.48
N ALA A 33 14.81 -4.36 -11.99
CA ALA A 33 15.74 -5.03 -12.89
C ALA A 33 16.68 -5.98 -12.12
N TYR A 34 17.02 -5.62 -10.89
CA TYR A 34 17.91 -6.39 -10.03
C TYR A 34 17.30 -6.60 -8.64
N SER A 35 17.55 -7.77 -8.07
CA SER A 35 17.32 -8.11 -6.68
C SER A 35 18.63 -8.60 -6.10
N ILE A 36 19.28 -7.78 -5.28
CA ILE A 36 20.63 -8.01 -4.76
C ILE A 36 20.50 -8.34 -3.27
N PRO A 37 21.15 -9.41 -2.76
CA PRO A 37 21.14 -9.66 -1.31
C PRO A 37 21.62 -8.44 -0.53
N THR A 38 20.87 -8.03 0.50
CA THR A 38 21.20 -6.88 1.37
C THR A 38 22.30 -7.26 2.36
N LYS A 39 23.49 -7.60 1.82
CA LYS A 39 24.66 -8.01 2.58
C LYS A 39 25.90 -7.42 1.93
N VAL A 40 26.83 -6.94 2.74
CA VAL A 40 28.13 -6.46 2.30
C VAL A 40 29.21 -7.19 3.07
N TYR A 41 30.23 -7.68 2.38
CA TYR A 41 31.41 -8.26 3.01
C TYR A 41 32.41 -7.16 3.35
N LYS A 42 32.84 -7.11 4.62
CA LYS A 42 33.90 -6.22 5.07
C LYS A 42 35.24 -6.93 4.96
N ASN A 43 36.18 -6.35 4.21
CA ASN A 43 37.57 -6.81 4.26
C ASN A 43 38.19 -6.38 5.61
N ALA A 44 38.78 -7.31 6.34
CA ALA A 44 39.39 -7.03 7.64
C ALA A 44 40.71 -6.23 7.55
N GLN A 45 41.38 -6.27 6.38
CA GLN A 45 42.68 -5.65 6.17
C GLN A 45 42.61 -4.28 5.49
N ASP A 46 41.50 -3.97 4.82
CA ASP A 46 41.28 -2.69 4.16
C ASP A 46 40.39 -1.79 5.04
N THR A 47 40.93 -0.67 5.47
CA THR A 47 40.17 0.34 6.22
C THR A 47 39.33 1.23 5.29
N ALA A 48 39.59 1.20 3.98
CA ALA A 48 38.78 1.92 3.00
C ALA A 48 37.52 1.08 2.69
N TYR A 49 36.36 1.60 3.09
CA TYR A 49 35.09 0.89 2.97
C TYR A 49 34.67 0.63 1.51
N TYR A 50 35.00 1.54 0.59
CA TYR A 50 34.79 1.42 -0.86
C TYR A 50 35.78 2.33 -1.59
N THR A 51 36.35 1.87 -2.71
CA THR A 51 37.15 2.74 -3.60
C THR A 51 36.23 3.26 -4.70
N ILE A 52 35.74 4.49 -4.58
CA ILE A 52 35.17 5.20 -5.73
C ILE A 52 36.35 5.72 -6.54
N LYS A 53 36.37 5.40 -7.85
CA LYS A 53 37.36 6.03 -8.74
C LYS A 53 37.13 7.54 -8.67
N PRO A 54 38.16 8.36 -8.37
CA PRO A 54 37.95 9.80 -8.19
C PRO A 54 37.42 10.44 -9.48
N GLN A 55 36.44 11.33 -9.31
CA GLN A 55 35.95 12.30 -10.30
C GLN A 55 35.39 11.70 -11.59
N ASP A 56 34.30 10.95 -11.47
CA ASP A 56 33.44 10.73 -12.63
C ASP A 56 32.34 11.80 -12.65
N GLU A 57 32.60 12.94 -13.31
CA GLU A 57 31.62 14.01 -13.52
C GLU A 57 30.34 13.48 -14.22
N SER A 58 30.41 12.31 -14.89
CA SER A 58 29.22 11.69 -15.47
C SER A 58 28.19 11.27 -14.43
N LEU A 59 28.57 11.08 -13.15
CA LEU A 59 27.62 10.70 -12.10
C LEU A 59 26.71 11.86 -11.66
N ALA A 60 27.08 13.11 -11.96
CA ALA A 60 26.25 14.27 -11.66
C ALA A 60 24.93 14.31 -12.46
N VAL A 61 24.80 13.51 -13.52
CA VAL A 61 23.56 13.40 -14.31
C VAL A 61 22.54 12.44 -13.70
N ILE A 62 22.90 11.73 -12.62
CA ILE A 62 22.04 10.74 -11.98
C ILE A 62 21.06 11.43 -11.03
N ALA A 63 19.78 11.06 -11.17
CA ALA A 63 18.71 11.42 -10.26
C ALA A 63 18.32 10.19 -9.42
N PHE A 64 18.58 10.24 -8.12
CA PHE A 64 18.46 9.09 -7.25
C PHE A 64 17.20 9.15 -6.37
N THR A 65 16.33 8.14 -6.47
CA THR A 65 15.22 7.88 -5.55
C THR A 65 15.55 6.72 -4.62
N LEU A 66 15.59 6.99 -3.32
CA LEU A 66 15.67 5.99 -2.28
C LEU A 66 14.30 5.74 -1.66
N VAL A 67 13.84 4.50 -1.66
CA VAL A 67 12.60 4.12 -0.97
C VAL A 67 12.92 3.90 0.51
N GLN A 68 12.33 4.72 1.38
CA GLN A 68 12.38 4.53 2.82
C GLN A 68 11.43 3.38 3.22
N THR A 69 12.00 2.18 3.38
CA THR A 69 11.27 0.94 3.71
C THR A 69 10.94 0.78 5.20
N SER A 70 11.33 1.75 6.03
CA SER A 70 10.87 1.81 7.42
C SER A 70 10.81 3.22 7.97
N ASN A 71 9.79 3.50 8.77
CA ASN A 71 9.72 4.71 9.58
C ASN A 71 10.65 4.67 10.81
N ARG A 72 11.47 3.61 10.98
CA ARG A 72 12.55 3.57 12.00
C ARG A 72 13.79 4.39 11.65
N TRP A 73 13.94 4.80 10.40
CA TRP A 73 15.12 5.58 10.00
C TRP A 73 15.10 6.92 10.73
N SER A 74 16.13 7.14 11.54
CA SER A 74 16.25 8.40 12.27
C SER A 74 16.56 9.55 11.31
N ASN A 75 16.25 10.77 11.72
CA ASN A 75 16.58 11.95 10.93
C ASN A 75 18.09 12.03 10.66
N GLU A 76 18.91 11.71 11.66
CA GLU A 76 20.36 11.64 11.54
C GLU A 76 20.80 10.61 10.47
N THR A 77 20.17 9.43 10.44
CA THR A 77 20.43 8.42 9.41
C THR A 77 20.11 8.94 8.01
N ILE A 78 18.97 9.63 7.85
CA ILE A 78 18.56 10.20 6.56
C ILE A 78 19.54 11.31 6.12
N GLU A 79 19.99 12.15 7.04
CA GLU A 79 21.00 13.17 6.78
C GLU A 79 22.36 12.57 6.42
N MET A 80 22.79 11.50 7.10
CA MET A 80 24.02 10.76 6.74
C MET A 80 23.94 10.15 5.35
N ILE A 81 22.80 9.55 4.99
CA ILE A 81 22.57 9.03 3.64
C ILE A 81 22.63 10.18 2.62
N THR A 82 21.97 11.30 2.91
CA THR A 82 21.97 12.50 2.05
C THR A 82 23.41 12.99 1.82
N LYS A 83 24.19 13.10 2.89
CA LYS A 83 25.62 13.45 2.83
C LYS A 83 26.40 12.49 1.94
N TYR A 84 26.20 11.18 2.14
CA TYR A 84 26.87 10.15 1.35
C TYR A 84 26.53 10.26 -0.14
N VAL A 85 25.27 10.52 -0.49
CA VAL A 85 24.81 10.69 -1.88
C VAL A 85 25.50 11.88 -2.57
N PHE A 86 25.62 13.04 -1.91
CA PHE A 86 26.20 14.22 -2.56
C PHE A 86 27.72 14.31 -2.47
N GLU A 87 28.31 13.95 -1.33
CA GLU A 87 29.76 14.09 -1.10
C GLU A 87 30.53 12.88 -1.62
N THR A 88 29.99 11.68 -1.46
CA THR A 88 30.69 10.43 -1.81
C THR A 88 30.27 9.92 -3.19
N LEU A 89 28.97 9.78 -3.46
CA LEU A 89 28.47 9.31 -4.77
C LEU A 89 28.44 10.40 -5.85
N GLN A 90 28.49 11.67 -5.43
CA GLN A 90 28.51 12.84 -6.31
C GLN A 90 27.32 12.94 -7.28
N PHE A 91 26.14 12.42 -6.90
CA PHE A 91 24.93 12.51 -7.72
C PHE A 91 24.37 13.94 -7.81
N GLY A 92 23.57 14.21 -8.85
CA GLY A 92 23.01 15.53 -9.14
C GLY A 92 21.72 15.83 -8.40
N ALA A 93 20.89 14.82 -8.17
CA ALA A 93 19.63 14.95 -7.44
C ALA A 93 19.37 13.74 -6.56
N PHE A 94 18.72 14.00 -5.41
CA PHE A 94 18.33 12.98 -4.45
C PHE A 94 16.89 13.19 -4.00
N SER A 95 16.12 12.11 -3.91
CA SER A 95 14.80 12.09 -3.32
C SER A 95 14.67 10.84 -2.46
N ILE A 96 14.06 10.97 -1.30
CA ILE A 96 13.76 9.85 -0.42
C ILE A 96 12.25 9.82 -0.18
N VAL A 97 11.65 8.65 -0.38
CA VAL A 97 10.19 8.50 -0.45
C VAL A 97 9.73 7.34 0.45
N PRO A 98 8.74 7.54 1.34
CA PRO A 98 8.18 6.46 2.16
C PRO A 98 7.60 5.32 1.31
N ALA A 99 7.93 4.07 1.66
CA ALA A 99 7.38 2.89 0.98
C ALA A 99 5.85 2.79 1.05
N SER A 100 5.25 3.30 2.13
CA SER A 100 3.80 3.36 2.31
C SER A 100 3.13 4.28 1.28
N LEU A 101 3.66 5.49 1.08
CA LEU A 101 3.18 6.41 0.05
C LEU A 101 3.35 5.80 -1.34
N CYS A 102 4.51 5.19 -1.60
CA CYS A 102 4.73 4.50 -2.87
C CYS A 102 3.68 3.40 -3.11
N SER A 103 3.41 2.57 -2.11
CA SER A 103 2.38 1.52 -2.18
C SER A 103 1.01 2.12 -2.48
N MET A 104 0.61 3.19 -1.80
CA MET A 104 -0.65 3.87 -2.07
C MET A 104 -0.75 4.40 -3.51
N PHE A 105 0.28 5.09 -4.02
CA PHE A 105 0.28 5.59 -5.39
C PHE A 105 0.22 4.49 -6.43
N SER A 106 0.78 3.31 -6.14
CA SER A 106 0.70 2.15 -7.05
C SER A 106 -0.72 1.62 -7.23
N TYR A 107 -1.61 1.82 -6.24
CA TYR A 107 -3.00 1.36 -6.25
C TYR A 107 -3.99 2.37 -6.87
N GLY A 108 -3.52 3.53 -7.30
CA GLY A 108 -4.36 4.66 -7.68
C GLY A 108 -4.51 5.62 -6.51
N SER A 109 -4.23 6.89 -6.77
CA SER A 109 -4.09 7.96 -5.78
C SER A 109 -5.37 8.18 -4.94
N LEU A 110 -5.52 7.42 -3.85
CA LEU A 110 -6.58 7.58 -2.85
C LEU A 110 -6.16 8.60 -1.80
N SER A 111 -7.09 9.44 -1.35
CA SER A 111 -6.80 10.42 -0.29
C SER A 111 -6.51 9.75 1.06
N ASN A 112 -7.25 8.68 1.40
CA ASN A 112 -7.16 8.00 2.69
C ASN A 112 -7.03 6.49 2.50
N ALA A 113 -6.02 5.89 3.12
CA ALA A 113 -5.73 4.45 3.03
C ALA A 113 -4.91 3.99 4.24
N CYS A 114 -4.85 2.68 4.47
CA CYS A 114 -3.94 2.10 5.45
C CYS A 114 -3.08 1.02 4.79
N VAL A 115 -1.77 1.26 4.75
CA VAL A 115 -0.80 0.33 4.17
C VAL A 115 -0.27 -0.58 5.27
N VAL A 116 -0.34 -1.88 5.04
CA VAL A 116 0.18 -2.94 5.91
C VAL A 116 1.30 -3.64 5.16
N ASP A 117 2.54 -3.28 5.46
CA ASP A 117 3.74 -3.84 4.85
C ASP A 117 4.29 -5.00 5.69
N ILE A 118 4.06 -6.24 5.23
CA ILE A 118 4.40 -7.48 5.92
C ILE A 118 5.75 -8.00 5.41
N GLY A 119 6.82 -7.46 6.00
CA GLY A 119 8.19 -7.82 5.67
C GLY A 119 8.64 -9.17 6.24
N TYR A 120 9.95 -9.42 6.14
CA TYR A 120 10.54 -10.65 6.70
C TYR A 120 10.69 -10.57 8.22
N GLU A 121 11.23 -9.49 8.77
CA GLU A 121 11.52 -9.36 10.21
C GLU A 121 10.50 -8.51 10.98
N LYS A 122 9.78 -7.65 10.26
CA LYS A 122 8.83 -6.70 10.82
C LYS A 122 7.61 -6.56 9.93
N THR A 123 6.52 -6.10 10.54
CA THR A 123 5.34 -5.62 9.83
C THR A 123 5.07 -4.17 10.23
N GLU A 124 4.76 -3.33 9.26
CA GLU A 124 4.59 -1.89 9.46
C GLU A 124 3.21 -1.44 8.96
N ILE A 125 2.41 -0.90 9.88
CA ILE A 125 1.06 -0.41 9.64
C ILE A 125 1.12 1.11 9.58
N THR A 126 0.84 1.65 8.41
CA THR A 126 0.96 3.09 8.11
C THR A 126 -0.35 3.65 7.58
N PRO A 127 -1.12 4.37 8.41
CA PRO A 127 -2.28 5.12 7.94
C PRO A 127 -1.82 6.35 7.15
N ILE A 128 -2.52 6.61 6.06
CA ILE A 128 -2.31 7.76 5.18
C ILE A 128 -3.62 8.53 5.12
N LEU A 129 -3.56 9.83 5.44
CA LEU A 129 -4.70 10.74 5.47
C LEU A 129 -4.42 11.94 4.58
N ASP A 130 -5.34 12.26 3.68
CA ASP A 130 -5.22 13.32 2.68
C ASP A 130 -3.84 13.30 1.97
N TYR A 131 -3.40 12.12 1.53
CA TYR A 131 -2.08 11.86 0.91
C TYR A 131 -0.86 12.05 1.82
N GLN A 132 -1.06 12.20 3.13
CA GLN A 132 0.01 12.38 4.11
C GLN A 132 0.09 11.22 5.07
N VAL A 133 1.30 10.78 5.38
CA VAL A 133 1.52 9.74 6.40
C VAL A 133 1.07 10.26 7.76
N TYR A 134 0.07 9.61 8.35
CA TYR A 134 -0.41 9.95 9.69
C TYR A 134 0.52 9.35 10.75
N THR A 135 1.62 10.08 10.99
CA THR A 135 2.73 9.66 11.87
C THR A 135 2.31 9.19 13.26
N PRO A 136 1.37 9.86 13.98
CA PRO A 136 0.93 9.39 15.30
C PRO A 136 0.28 8.00 15.29
N GLY A 137 -0.29 7.62 14.14
CA GLY A 137 -0.94 6.33 13.92
C GLY A 137 0.05 5.19 13.70
N ILE A 138 1.24 5.45 13.15
CA ILE A 138 2.18 4.41 12.71
C ILE A 138 2.42 3.38 13.81
N LYS A 139 2.37 2.10 13.43
CA LYS A 139 2.72 0.98 14.30
C LYS A 139 3.66 0.04 13.58
N ILE A 140 4.75 -0.29 14.25
CA ILE A 140 5.68 -1.34 13.83
C ILE A 140 5.57 -2.49 14.82
N ILE A 141 5.44 -3.70 14.30
CA ILE A 141 5.56 -4.94 15.06
C ILE A 141 6.81 -5.69 14.61
N ASP A 142 7.59 -6.19 15.56
CA ASP A 142 8.78 -7.01 15.31
C ASP A 142 8.40 -8.48 15.03
N LYS A 143 7.43 -8.64 14.13
CA LYS A 143 6.96 -9.93 13.61
C LYS A 143 6.74 -9.80 12.10
N GLY A 144 7.25 -10.75 11.33
CA GLY A 144 7.06 -10.82 9.89
C GLY A 144 7.07 -12.26 9.41
N GLY A 145 7.57 -12.50 8.19
CA GLY A 145 7.73 -13.86 7.67
C GLY A 145 8.59 -14.76 8.57
N ASN A 146 9.56 -14.20 9.31
CA ASN A 146 10.43 -14.93 10.24
C ASN A 146 9.67 -15.52 11.44
N SER A 147 8.63 -14.86 11.95
CA SER A 147 7.86 -15.42 13.08
C SER A 147 7.08 -16.67 12.67
N ILE A 148 6.75 -16.80 11.38
CA ILE A 148 6.18 -18.05 10.82
C ILE A 148 7.25 -19.14 10.84
N ASN A 149 8.51 -18.83 10.45
CA ASN A 149 9.61 -19.79 10.56
C ASN A 149 9.84 -20.25 12.00
N ASP A 150 9.87 -19.32 12.95
CA ASP A 150 10.08 -19.64 14.37
C ASP A 150 8.98 -20.58 14.89
N ARG A 151 7.73 -20.33 14.49
CA ARG A 151 6.60 -21.18 14.86
C ARG A 151 6.66 -22.55 14.20
N LEU A 152 6.94 -22.60 12.90
CA LEU A 152 7.08 -23.87 12.17
C LEU A 152 8.25 -24.71 12.70
N GLY A 153 9.38 -24.09 13.04
CA GLY A 153 10.53 -24.79 13.63
C GLY A 153 10.22 -25.41 15.00
N LYS A 154 9.27 -24.84 15.76
CA LYS A 154 8.77 -25.46 17.00
C LYS A 154 7.86 -26.65 16.75
N ILE A 155 7.01 -26.58 15.72
CA ILE A 155 6.05 -27.64 15.39
C ILE A 155 6.74 -28.80 14.65
N LEU A 156 7.77 -28.49 13.85
CA LEU A 156 8.56 -29.43 13.04
C LEU A 156 10.04 -29.36 13.47
N PRO A 157 10.40 -29.84 14.68
CA PRO A 157 11.77 -29.75 15.21
C PRO A 157 12.78 -30.58 14.41
N ASP A 158 12.31 -31.55 13.63
CA ASP A 158 13.16 -32.41 12.79
C ASP A 158 13.61 -31.71 11.50
N LEU A 159 12.98 -30.59 11.11
CA LEU A 159 13.35 -29.84 9.92
C LEU A 159 14.42 -28.79 10.21
N THR A 160 15.35 -28.64 9.29
CA THR A 160 16.33 -27.54 9.33
C THR A 160 15.67 -26.18 9.06
N SER A 161 16.29 -25.08 9.48
CA SER A 161 15.78 -23.72 9.22
C SER A 161 15.59 -23.43 7.74
N ASP A 162 16.45 -23.97 6.88
CA ASP A 162 16.34 -23.84 5.42
C ASP A 162 15.14 -24.63 4.89
N GLN A 163 14.93 -25.87 5.35
CA GLN A 163 13.75 -26.67 4.99
C GLN A 163 12.45 -26.01 5.46
N VAL A 164 12.43 -25.36 6.63
CA VAL A 164 11.27 -24.58 7.10
C VAL A 164 10.99 -23.39 6.18
N GLU A 165 12.01 -22.65 5.75
CA GLU A 165 11.83 -21.56 4.79
C GLU A 165 11.34 -22.08 3.43
N MET A 166 11.83 -23.23 2.97
CA MET A 166 11.37 -23.87 1.73
C MET A 166 9.92 -24.35 1.84
N LEU A 167 9.51 -24.94 2.96
CA LEU A 167 8.12 -25.29 3.23
C LEU A 167 7.23 -24.05 3.14
N LYS A 168 7.56 -22.98 3.86
CA LYS A 168 6.80 -21.73 3.87
C LYS A 168 6.66 -21.10 2.47
N ARG A 169 7.68 -21.23 1.62
CA ARG A 169 7.67 -20.72 0.23
C ARG A 169 7.05 -21.69 -0.79
N SER A 170 6.78 -22.93 -0.39
CA SER A 170 6.24 -23.95 -1.29
C SER A 170 4.79 -23.68 -1.66
N ALA A 171 4.34 -24.28 -2.76
CA ALA A 171 2.95 -24.18 -3.22
C ALA A 171 1.94 -24.92 -2.31
N ILE A 172 2.42 -25.71 -1.35
CA ILE A 172 1.59 -26.54 -0.46
C ILE A 172 1.36 -25.88 0.91
N PHE A 173 2.00 -24.73 1.18
CA PHE A 173 1.83 -23.98 2.40
C PHE A 173 0.75 -22.91 2.21
N GLU A 174 -0.36 -23.04 2.93
CA GLU A 174 -1.52 -22.18 2.77
C GLU A 174 -2.27 -22.00 4.09
N VAL A 175 -3.00 -20.91 4.22
CA VAL A 175 -3.92 -20.66 5.33
C VAL A 175 -5.32 -21.03 4.87
N LEU A 176 -5.88 -22.07 5.48
CA LEU A 176 -7.21 -22.55 5.11
C LEU A 176 -8.31 -21.59 5.60
N SER A 177 -9.38 -21.46 4.82
CA SER A 177 -10.62 -20.82 5.27
C SER A 177 -11.30 -21.69 6.35
N GLU A 178 -12.23 -21.13 7.12
CA GLU A 178 -12.98 -21.93 8.12
C GLU A 178 -13.78 -23.07 7.48
N GLU A 179 -14.29 -22.87 6.26
CA GLU A 179 -15.02 -23.90 5.51
C GLU A 179 -14.07 -24.99 5.00
N ASP A 180 -12.94 -24.61 4.42
CA ASP A 180 -11.93 -25.55 3.93
C ASP A 180 -11.28 -26.32 5.08
N ALA A 181 -11.07 -25.68 6.23
CA ALA A 181 -10.57 -26.34 7.43
C ALA A 181 -11.54 -27.42 7.94
N LYS A 182 -12.85 -27.14 7.96
CA LYS A 182 -13.90 -28.12 8.34
C LYS A 182 -13.98 -29.28 7.36
N ASN A 183 -13.83 -29.00 6.06
CA ASN A 183 -13.89 -30.01 5.01
C ASN A 183 -12.53 -30.71 4.76
N SER A 184 -11.46 -30.24 5.39
CA SER A 184 -10.12 -30.82 5.26
C SER A 184 -10.05 -32.23 5.85
N PHE A 185 -9.00 -32.97 5.47
CA PHE A 185 -8.72 -34.30 6.03
C PHE A 185 -8.63 -34.30 7.56
N PHE A 186 -8.14 -33.20 8.17
CA PHE A 186 -7.88 -33.10 9.60
C PHE A 186 -9.08 -32.59 10.42
N GLY A 187 -10.05 -31.94 9.77
CA GLY A 187 -11.08 -31.15 10.45
C GLY A 187 -10.52 -29.89 11.13
N ALA A 188 -11.41 -28.97 11.49
CA ALA A 188 -10.99 -27.67 12.03
C ALA A 188 -10.30 -27.80 13.39
N GLU A 189 -10.74 -28.72 14.24
CA GLU A 189 -10.27 -28.89 15.62
C GLU A 189 -8.79 -29.30 15.70
N GLN A 190 -8.33 -30.14 14.77
CA GLN A 190 -6.95 -30.63 14.77
C GLN A 190 -5.94 -29.63 14.22
N LEU A 191 -6.44 -28.62 13.49
CA LEU A 191 -5.66 -27.53 12.90
C LEU A 191 -5.48 -26.36 13.87
N VAL A 192 -6.31 -26.27 14.92
CA VAL A 192 -6.17 -25.26 15.97
C VAL A 192 -4.80 -25.37 16.63
N GLU A 193 -4.05 -24.28 16.54
CA GLU A 193 -2.77 -24.14 17.20
C GLU A 193 -2.96 -24.03 18.72
N LYS A 194 -2.41 -24.98 19.49
CA LYS A 194 -2.37 -24.85 20.95
C LYS A 194 -1.50 -23.63 21.32
N LYS A 195 -2.06 -22.69 22.07
CA LYS A 195 -1.31 -21.59 22.70
C LYS A 195 -0.66 -22.16 23.96
N GLU A 196 0.65 -22.05 24.10
CA GLU A 196 1.45 -22.64 25.20
C GLU A 196 1.26 -21.95 26.57
N GLU A 197 0.11 -21.31 26.84
CA GLU A 197 -0.16 -20.66 28.14
C GLU A 197 -1.26 -21.32 28.99
N ASP A 198 -1.74 -22.51 28.64
CA ASP A 198 -2.64 -23.26 29.53
C ASP A 198 -2.42 -24.77 29.43
N ASP A 199 -1.29 -25.24 29.96
CA ASP A 199 -1.03 -26.67 30.18
C ASP A 199 -1.27 -27.05 31.67
N GLY A 200 -2.36 -26.50 32.22
CA GLY A 200 -2.85 -26.78 33.57
C GLY A 200 -3.95 -27.85 33.65
N VAL A 201 -4.44 -28.38 32.53
CA VAL A 201 -5.47 -29.42 32.53
C VAL A 201 -5.18 -30.46 31.45
N LEU A 202 -4.48 -31.53 31.85
CA LEU A 202 -4.40 -32.78 31.11
C LEU A 202 -5.79 -33.41 31.03
N ASP A 203 -6.43 -33.37 29.86
CA ASP A 203 -7.72 -34.03 29.64
C ASP A 203 -7.50 -35.47 29.17
N VAL A 204 -7.63 -36.41 30.11
CA VAL A 204 -7.33 -37.86 29.99
C VAL A 204 -8.44 -38.64 29.24
N ALA A 205 -9.24 -37.98 28.39
CA ALA A 205 -10.46 -38.57 27.81
C ALA A 205 -10.34 -39.06 26.35
N ALA A 206 -9.16 -39.06 25.71
CA ALA A 206 -9.01 -39.51 24.31
C ALA A 206 -8.34 -40.88 24.12
N ILE A 207 -7.93 -41.57 25.21
CA ILE A 207 -7.19 -42.85 25.15
C ILE A 207 -8.09 -44.07 25.38
N VAL A 208 -9.42 -43.92 25.34
CA VAL A 208 -10.33 -45.08 25.41
C VAL A 208 -11.44 -44.91 24.39
N THR A 209 -11.20 -45.39 23.17
CA THR A 209 -12.12 -46.21 22.35
C THR A 209 -11.69 -46.22 20.88
N SER A 210 -10.93 -47.22 20.46
CA SER A 210 -10.92 -47.68 19.06
C SER A 210 -10.49 -49.15 18.98
N ASP A 211 -11.44 -50.04 19.28
CA ASP A 211 -11.36 -51.44 18.87
C ASP A 211 -11.71 -51.55 17.38
N LYS A 212 -10.71 -51.81 16.52
CA LYS A 212 -10.85 -52.59 15.27
C LYS A 212 -9.48 -52.97 14.68
N PRO A 213 -9.29 -54.20 14.14
CA PRO A 213 -7.97 -54.76 13.88
C PRO A 213 -7.38 -54.41 12.50
N THR A 214 -6.10 -54.10 12.50
CA THR A 214 -5.26 -53.51 11.44
C THR A 214 -4.82 -54.45 10.32
N ARG A 215 -5.66 -55.43 9.90
CA ARG A 215 -5.21 -56.48 8.95
C ARG A 215 -6.02 -56.66 7.66
N GLU A 216 -7.08 -55.89 7.44
CA GLU A 216 -7.86 -55.94 6.18
C GLU A 216 -7.54 -54.79 5.19
N ILE A 217 -6.93 -53.69 5.64
CA ILE A 217 -6.63 -52.51 4.79
C ILE A 217 -5.43 -52.75 3.85
N LEU A 218 -4.61 -53.77 4.12
CA LEU A 218 -3.40 -54.08 3.33
C LEU A 218 -3.67 -54.99 2.12
N ALA A 219 -4.87 -55.57 1.99
CA ALA A 219 -5.19 -56.52 0.92
C ALA A 219 -5.89 -55.89 -0.31
N GLU A 220 -6.38 -54.66 -0.21
CA GLU A 220 -7.01 -53.95 -1.36
C GLU A 220 -6.01 -53.09 -2.15
N LYS A 221 -4.90 -52.67 -1.54
CA LYS A 221 -3.85 -51.83 -2.18
C LYS A 221 -3.01 -52.55 -3.24
N GLU A 222 -3.12 -53.87 -3.39
CA GLU A 222 -2.40 -54.62 -4.43
C GLU A 222 -3.21 -54.86 -5.71
N LYS A 223 -4.53 -54.62 -5.71
CA LYS A 223 -5.38 -54.83 -6.89
C LYS A 223 -5.61 -53.58 -7.75
N GLU A 224 -5.35 -52.38 -7.23
CA GLU A 224 -5.52 -51.13 -7.99
C GLU A 224 -4.30 -50.76 -8.86
N LYS A 225 -3.10 -51.29 -8.57
CA LYS A 225 -1.87 -50.99 -9.32
C LYS A 225 -1.77 -51.63 -10.71
N ARG A 226 -2.81 -52.31 -11.21
CA ARG A 226 -2.77 -52.98 -12.52
C ARG A 226 -3.76 -52.48 -13.57
N LYS A 227 -4.55 -51.42 -13.32
CA LYS A 227 -5.48 -50.91 -14.33
C LYS A 227 -5.69 -49.39 -14.25
N SER A 228 -4.77 -48.62 -14.82
CA SER A 228 -5.13 -47.40 -15.56
C SER A 228 -3.90 -46.80 -16.25
N GLY A 229 -3.82 -47.03 -17.57
CA GLY A 229 -3.03 -46.18 -18.44
C GLY A 229 -3.74 -44.83 -18.64
N LYS A 230 -2.94 -43.75 -18.64
CA LYS A 230 -3.23 -42.40 -19.18
C LYS A 230 -4.67 -41.90 -19.05
N ALA A 231 -4.96 -41.25 -17.92
CA ALA A 231 -5.97 -40.20 -17.80
C ALA A 231 -5.36 -39.07 -16.94
N ALA A 232 -5.61 -37.82 -17.33
CA ALA A 232 -5.14 -36.63 -16.60
C ALA A 232 -5.57 -36.71 -15.14
N THR A 233 -4.60 -36.64 -14.23
CA THR A 233 -4.82 -36.81 -12.80
C THR A 233 -5.46 -35.52 -12.27
N GLU A 234 -6.77 -35.53 -12.05
CA GLU A 234 -7.40 -34.58 -11.12
C GLU A 234 -6.83 -34.89 -9.74
N SER A 235 -5.73 -34.20 -9.41
CA SER A 235 -5.17 -34.18 -8.07
C SER A 235 -6.21 -33.59 -7.14
N LYS A 236 -6.55 -34.29 -6.05
CA LYS A 236 -7.36 -33.74 -4.96
C LYS A 236 -6.75 -32.42 -4.46
N PRO A 237 -7.58 -31.47 -3.97
CA PRO A 237 -7.07 -30.23 -3.39
C PRO A 237 -6.14 -30.53 -2.21
N ASN A 238 -5.18 -29.64 -1.96
CA ASN A 238 -4.14 -29.85 -0.95
C ASN A 238 -4.74 -30.07 0.46
N SER A 239 -5.87 -29.43 0.79
CA SER A 239 -6.61 -29.56 2.04
C SER A 239 -7.21 -30.96 2.28
N GLU A 240 -7.50 -31.73 1.23
CA GLU A 240 -8.05 -33.09 1.32
C GLU A 240 -6.96 -34.17 1.48
N LEU A 241 -5.70 -33.80 1.30
CA LEU A 241 -4.58 -34.73 1.45
C LEU A 241 -4.18 -34.84 2.92
N GLU A 242 -3.84 -36.04 3.38
CA GLU A 242 -3.22 -36.23 4.70
C GLU A 242 -1.81 -35.63 4.70
N THR A 243 -0.98 -36.03 3.74
CA THR A 243 0.38 -35.51 3.56
C THR A 243 0.57 -34.94 2.16
N ASN A 244 1.47 -33.97 2.06
CA ASN A 244 1.93 -33.44 0.78
C ASN A 244 3.45 -33.23 0.83
N THR A 245 4.08 -33.00 -0.32
CA THR A 245 5.54 -32.95 -0.44
C THR A 245 6.04 -31.63 -1.02
N PHE A 246 7.18 -31.16 -0.54
CA PHE A 246 7.94 -30.07 -1.15
C PHE A 246 9.39 -30.49 -1.39
N VAL A 247 10.14 -29.69 -2.15
CA VAL A 247 11.54 -29.95 -2.49
C VAL A 247 12.43 -29.00 -1.71
N ASP A 248 13.47 -29.52 -1.04
CA ASP A 248 14.44 -28.71 -0.31
C ASP A 248 15.54 -28.13 -1.23
N SER A 249 16.49 -27.38 -0.64
CA SER A 249 17.60 -26.75 -1.36
C SER A 249 18.57 -27.73 -2.02
N GLU A 250 18.62 -28.97 -1.54
CA GLU A 250 19.47 -30.04 -2.06
C GLU A 250 18.76 -30.89 -3.12
N GLY A 251 17.46 -30.65 -3.34
CA GLY A 251 16.63 -31.41 -4.27
C GLY A 251 15.97 -32.64 -3.65
N ASN A 252 16.04 -32.81 -2.32
CA ASN A 252 15.36 -33.91 -1.64
C ASN A 252 13.86 -33.61 -1.50
N VAL A 253 13.05 -34.66 -1.59
CA VAL A 253 11.59 -34.57 -1.41
C VAL A 253 11.26 -34.78 0.05
N VAL A 254 10.67 -33.76 0.69
CA VAL A 254 10.28 -33.77 2.10
C VAL A 254 8.75 -33.84 2.18
N SER A 255 8.24 -34.76 3.00
CA SER A 255 6.80 -34.94 3.25
C SER A 255 6.36 -34.23 4.52
N VAL A 256 5.23 -33.52 4.47
CA VAL A 256 4.66 -32.77 5.60
C VAL A 256 3.16 -33.06 5.73
N GLY A 257 2.68 -33.10 6.98
CA GLY A 257 1.27 -33.29 7.32
C GLY A 257 0.55 -31.97 7.48
N LYS A 258 -0.31 -31.87 8.49
CA LYS A 258 -1.16 -30.70 8.78
C LYS A 258 -0.40 -29.41 9.05
N GLU A 259 0.89 -29.49 9.37
CA GLU A 259 1.74 -28.36 9.73
C GLU A 259 1.87 -27.36 8.58
N ARG A 260 1.64 -27.81 7.33
CA ARG A 260 1.57 -26.94 6.14
C ARG A 260 0.38 -25.96 6.14
N PHE A 261 -0.55 -26.12 7.09
CA PHE A 261 -1.71 -25.24 7.30
C PHE A 261 -1.61 -24.42 8.60
N GLN A 262 -0.47 -24.48 9.29
CA GLN A 262 -0.26 -23.86 10.61
C GLN A 262 0.88 -22.82 10.57
N GLY A 263 0.96 -21.98 11.59
CA GLY A 263 2.09 -21.07 11.82
C GLY A 263 1.81 -19.59 11.51
N CYS A 264 0.71 -19.29 10.82
CA CYS A 264 0.31 -17.91 10.48
C CYS A 264 -0.55 -17.23 11.57
N THR A 265 -1.13 -18.01 12.49
CA THR A 265 -2.19 -17.53 13.41
C THR A 265 -1.74 -16.35 14.26
N ASP A 266 -0.59 -16.48 14.96
CA ASP A 266 -0.06 -15.43 15.84
C ASP A 266 0.31 -14.14 15.09
N LEU A 267 0.85 -14.27 13.87
CA LEU A 267 1.16 -13.13 13.02
C LEU A 267 -0.12 -12.40 12.59
N ILE A 268 -1.14 -13.13 12.13
CA ILE A 268 -2.43 -12.57 11.71
C ILE A 268 -3.12 -11.85 12.88
N GLU A 269 -3.18 -12.47 14.06
CA GLU A 269 -3.75 -11.85 15.27
C GLU A 269 -2.98 -10.57 15.66
N SER A 270 -1.65 -10.62 15.61
CA SER A 270 -0.78 -9.48 15.93
C SER A 270 -0.99 -8.32 14.96
N ILE A 271 -1.11 -8.61 13.66
CA ILE A 271 -1.37 -7.62 12.61
C ILE A 271 -2.77 -7.03 12.77
N GLY A 272 -3.80 -7.86 12.95
CA GLY A 272 -5.19 -7.40 13.12
C GLY A 272 -5.34 -6.44 14.30
N ALA A 273 -4.77 -6.80 15.45
CA ALA A 273 -4.74 -5.93 16.63
C ALA A 273 -3.95 -4.63 16.38
N ALA A 274 -2.84 -4.69 15.63
CA ALA A 274 -2.05 -3.52 15.28
C ALA A 274 -2.79 -2.57 14.33
N ILE A 275 -3.51 -3.09 13.33
CA ILE A 275 -4.38 -2.30 12.44
C ILE A 275 -5.43 -1.57 13.28
N HIS A 276 -6.15 -2.30 14.15
CA HIS A 276 -7.18 -1.69 14.97
C HIS A 276 -6.64 -0.58 15.88
N ARG A 277 -5.56 -0.85 16.62
CA ARG A 277 -4.91 0.14 17.50
C ARG A 277 -4.41 1.36 16.75
N THR A 278 -3.96 1.18 15.51
CA THR A 278 -3.46 2.25 14.65
C THR A 278 -4.60 3.15 14.20
N LEU A 279 -5.66 2.57 13.65
CA LEU A 279 -6.78 3.32 13.08
C LEU A 279 -7.68 3.93 14.15
N SER A 280 -7.78 3.35 15.35
CA SER A 280 -8.51 3.94 16.48
C SER A 280 -7.89 5.25 17.01
N LYS A 281 -6.66 5.58 16.63
CA LYS A 281 -6.05 6.89 16.95
C LYS A 281 -6.54 8.02 16.05
N ILE A 282 -7.16 7.70 14.91
CA ILE A 282 -7.69 8.70 13.98
C ILE A 282 -9.01 9.22 14.58
N THR A 283 -9.03 10.51 14.93
CA THR A 283 -10.18 11.15 15.58
C THR A 283 -11.36 11.34 14.63
N ASP A 284 -11.09 11.60 13.36
CA ASP A 284 -12.10 11.68 12.30
C ASP A 284 -12.55 10.27 11.90
N LEU A 285 -13.73 9.88 12.41
CA LEU A 285 -14.30 8.56 12.20
C LEU A 285 -14.58 8.25 10.72
N LYS A 286 -14.86 9.28 9.90
CA LYS A 286 -15.07 9.09 8.46
C LYS A 286 -13.76 8.67 7.80
N ARG A 287 -12.68 9.41 8.06
CA ARG A 287 -11.34 9.07 7.55
C ARG A 287 -10.82 7.73 8.07
N ALA A 288 -11.10 7.43 9.34
CA ALA A 288 -10.78 6.14 9.94
C ALA A 288 -11.49 5.00 9.20
N GLN A 289 -12.80 5.14 8.92
CA GLN A 289 -13.57 4.17 8.15
C GLN A 289 -13.02 4.03 6.71
N GLU A 290 -12.70 5.14 6.04
CA GLU A 290 -12.08 5.11 4.71
C GLU A 290 -10.74 4.34 4.72
N CYS A 291 -9.95 4.43 5.79
CA CYS A 291 -8.72 3.64 5.94
C CYS A 291 -8.99 2.13 6.07
N TYR A 292 -10.11 1.74 6.70
CA TYR A 292 -10.53 0.33 6.77
C TYR A 292 -11.11 -0.18 5.44
N ASP A 293 -11.77 0.69 4.67
CA ASP A 293 -12.27 0.37 3.33
C ASP A 293 -11.16 0.34 2.27
N ASN A 294 -10.01 0.97 2.55
CA ASN A 294 -8.87 1.08 1.66
C ASN A 294 -7.60 0.47 2.31
N LEU A 295 -7.68 -0.80 2.71
CA LEU A 295 -6.51 -1.53 3.20
C LEU A 295 -5.64 -2.02 2.05
N ILE A 296 -4.36 -1.68 2.10
CA ILE A 296 -3.36 -2.08 1.11
C ILE A 296 -2.37 -3.04 1.80
N LEU A 297 -2.44 -4.32 1.48
CA LEU A 297 -1.52 -5.34 2.00
C LEU A 297 -0.40 -5.57 1.00
N VAL A 298 0.83 -5.32 1.45
CA VAL A 298 2.06 -5.47 0.66
C VAL A 298 3.10 -6.29 1.45
N GLY A 299 4.22 -6.59 0.81
CA GLY A 299 5.27 -7.43 1.37
C GLY A 299 5.08 -8.90 1.03
N GLN A 300 6.20 -9.59 0.80
CA GLN A 300 6.24 -10.95 0.27
C GLN A 300 5.53 -11.99 1.16
N THR A 301 5.45 -11.75 2.48
CA THR A 301 4.74 -12.65 3.40
C THR A 301 3.24 -12.68 3.11
N SER A 302 2.66 -11.58 2.61
CA SER A 302 1.24 -11.52 2.25
C SER A 302 0.86 -12.40 1.05
N LYS A 303 1.86 -12.93 0.31
CA LYS A 303 1.66 -13.81 -0.84
C LYS A 303 1.21 -15.23 -0.46
N ILE A 304 1.38 -15.62 0.80
CA ILE A 304 0.95 -16.93 1.29
C ILE A 304 -0.54 -17.10 0.97
N ILE A 305 -0.89 -18.25 0.38
CA ILE A 305 -2.24 -18.55 -0.08
C ILE A 305 -3.20 -18.48 1.12
N GLY A 306 -4.31 -17.77 0.98
CA GLY A 306 -5.31 -17.61 2.04
C GLY A 306 -4.95 -16.62 3.16
N PHE A 307 -3.73 -16.06 3.17
CA PHE A 307 -3.27 -15.18 4.25
C PHE A 307 -4.08 -13.87 4.31
N LYS A 308 -4.33 -13.24 3.14
CA LYS A 308 -5.05 -11.97 3.04
C LYS A 308 -6.50 -12.14 3.49
N GLU A 309 -7.12 -13.23 3.06
CA GLU A 309 -8.48 -13.63 3.41
C GLU A 309 -8.60 -13.90 4.92
N ALA A 310 -7.67 -14.66 5.49
CA ALA A 310 -7.66 -14.95 6.92
C ALA A 310 -7.48 -13.69 7.77
N LEU A 311 -6.66 -12.72 7.34
CA LEU A 311 -6.54 -11.43 8.03
C LEU A 311 -7.85 -10.64 7.98
N VAL A 312 -8.51 -10.60 6.83
CA VAL A 312 -9.81 -9.92 6.68
C VAL A 312 -10.85 -10.57 7.59
N VAL A 313 -10.96 -11.90 7.58
CA VAL A 313 -11.86 -12.64 8.47
C VAL A 313 -11.57 -12.33 9.94
N HIS A 314 -10.29 -12.32 10.34
CA HIS A 314 -9.90 -11.94 11.70
C HIS A 314 -10.34 -10.51 12.06
N LEU A 315 -10.17 -9.54 11.15
CA LEU A 315 -10.60 -8.15 11.36
C LEU A 315 -12.11 -8.05 11.49
N TYR A 316 -12.85 -8.73 10.61
CA TYR A 316 -14.31 -8.79 10.66
C TYR A 316 -14.79 -9.39 11.98
N ARG A 317 -14.26 -10.54 12.39
CA ARG A 317 -14.73 -11.25 13.58
C ARG A 317 -14.51 -10.46 14.88
N ASN A 318 -13.37 -9.77 15.00
CA ASN A 318 -12.94 -9.23 16.28
C ASN A 318 -13.15 -7.71 16.43
N PHE A 319 -13.25 -6.96 15.32
CA PHE A 319 -13.27 -5.49 15.39
C PHE A 319 -14.44 -4.83 14.66
N VAL A 320 -15.12 -5.51 13.73
CA VAL A 320 -16.25 -4.90 13.00
C VAL A 320 -17.48 -4.79 13.91
N VAL A 321 -18.00 -3.58 14.04
CA VAL A 321 -19.16 -3.28 14.89
C VAL A 321 -20.47 -3.67 14.19
N GLY A 322 -21.50 -4.01 14.98
CA GLY A 322 -22.84 -4.35 14.48
C GLY A 322 -23.12 -5.84 14.26
N GLN A 323 -22.16 -6.74 14.53
CA GLN A 323 -22.34 -8.19 14.36
C GLN A 323 -23.17 -8.85 15.50
N GLY A 324 -23.10 -8.29 16.71
CA GLY A 324 -23.74 -8.87 17.91
C GLY A 324 -25.27 -8.78 17.97
N ALA A 325 -25.92 -8.06 17.05
CA ALA A 325 -27.39 -8.02 16.98
C ALA A 325 -28.00 -9.27 16.30
N MET A 326 -27.17 -10.14 15.70
CA MET A 326 -27.62 -11.32 14.96
C MET A 326 -27.87 -12.57 15.81
N SER A 327 -27.23 -12.71 16.98
CA SER A 327 -27.22 -13.99 17.74
C SER A 327 -28.10 -14.00 19.00
N ALA A 328 -28.69 -12.86 19.41
CA ALA A 328 -29.47 -12.76 20.65
C ALA A 328 -30.99 -12.98 20.48
N GLN A 329 -31.51 -13.18 19.26
CA GLN A 329 -32.96 -13.35 19.02
C GLN A 329 -33.27 -14.51 18.06
N SER A 330 -32.73 -15.70 18.34
CA SER A 330 -33.23 -16.94 17.73
C SER A 330 -34.37 -17.52 18.56
N GLY A 331 -35.55 -16.93 18.43
CA GLY A 331 -36.76 -17.36 19.10
C GLY A 331 -38.00 -16.65 18.56
N ALA A 332 -38.42 -17.04 17.36
CA ALA A 332 -39.69 -16.68 16.73
C ALA A 332 -39.86 -15.22 16.27
N PHE A 333 -39.20 -14.82 15.18
CA PHE A 333 -39.79 -13.96 14.15
C PHE A 333 -38.93 -14.04 12.88
N ARG A 334 -39.52 -14.42 11.74
CA ARG A 334 -38.79 -14.77 10.50
C ARG A 334 -38.60 -13.60 9.52
N ASP A 335 -38.91 -12.37 9.92
CA ASP A 335 -38.85 -11.16 9.07
C ASP A 335 -38.11 -9.98 9.74
N THR A 336 -36.86 -10.17 10.18
CA THR A 336 -36.03 -9.12 10.81
C THR A 336 -34.80 -8.69 10.01
N ASN A 337 -34.60 -9.18 8.78
CA ASN A 337 -33.48 -8.74 7.94
C ASN A 337 -33.51 -7.23 7.61
N ASN A 338 -34.66 -6.56 7.78
CA ASN A 338 -34.80 -5.11 7.57
C ASN A 338 -34.80 -4.26 8.86
N MET A 339 -34.73 -4.85 10.07
CA MET A 339 -34.77 -4.06 11.32
C MET A 339 -33.39 -3.78 11.94
N ILE A 340 -32.31 -4.39 11.43
CA ILE A 340 -30.92 -4.13 11.86
C ILE A 340 -30.18 -3.22 10.86
N GLN A 341 -30.89 -2.55 9.94
CA GLN A 341 -30.26 -1.55 9.08
C GLN A 341 -30.04 -0.20 9.80
N ASP A 342 -30.71 0.04 10.94
CA ASP A 342 -30.80 1.38 11.55
C ASP A 342 -30.33 1.48 13.02
N LEU A 343 -29.51 0.54 13.52
CA LEU A 343 -28.65 0.90 14.66
C LEU A 343 -27.54 1.78 14.11
N ASN A 344 -27.77 3.09 14.12
CA ASN A 344 -26.83 4.14 13.71
C ASN A 344 -25.64 4.19 14.68
N LEU A 345 -24.85 3.12 14.73
CA LEU A 345 -23.61 3.03 15.48
C LEU A 345 -22.66 4.06 14.89
N ILE A 346 -22.21 4.99 15.72
CA ILE A 346 -21.22 6.00 15.34
C ILE A 346 -19.82 5.39 15.27
N GLN A 347 -19.63 4.22 15.90
CA GLN A 347 -18.35 3.50 15.96
C GLN A 347 -17.92 2.94 14.60
N VAL A 348 -16.60 2.78 14.45
CA VAL A 348 -15.91 2.21 13.29
C VAL A 348 -14.93 1.13 13.79
N PRO A 349 -14.61 0.10 13.00
CA PRO A 349 -15.03 -0.13 11.61
C PRO A 349 -16.42 -0.76 11.47
N LYS A 350 -17.20 -0.27 10.50
CA LYS A 350 -18.44 -0.92 10.03
C LYS A 350 -18.17 -1.93 8.90
N HIS A 351 -17.17 -1.64 8.09
CA HIS A 351 -16.71 -2.47 6.98
C HIS A 351 -15.19 -2.47 6.94
N VAL A 352 -14.62 -3.53 6.37
CA VAL A 352 -13.18 -3.71 6.17
C VAL A 352 -12.99 -4.28 4.77
N LYS A 353 -12.18 -3.63 3.93
CA LYS A 353 -11.97 -4.06 2.54
C LYS A 353 -10.51 -3.94 2.16
N LEU A 354 -10.03 -4.98 1.47
CA LEU A 354 -8.76 -4.94 0.78
C LEU A 354 -8.94 -4.24 -0.55
N LEU A 355 -8.03 -3.33 -0.86
CA LEU A 355 -8.07 -2.63 -2.12
C LEU A 355 -7.68 -3.57 -3.26
N SER A 356 -8.50 -3.58 -4.31
CA SER A 356 -8.23 -4.39 -5.49
C SER A 356 -6.99 -3.90 -6.22
N ARG A 357 -6.15 -4.86 -6.62
CA ARG A 357 -4.98 -4.58 -7.44
C ARG A 357 -5.40 -3.92 -8.76
N PRO A 358 -4.67 -2.90 -9.24
CA PRO A 358 -4.94 -2.35 -10.55
C PRO A 358 -4.44 -3.24 -11.70
N ASP A 359 -5.27 -3.39 -12.73
CA ASP A 359 -5.02 -4.29 -13.87
C ASP A 359 -4.25 -3.66 -15.04
N TYR A 360 -3.99 -2.36 -15.00
CA TYR A 360 -3.38 -1.61 -16.10
C TYR A 360 -1.84 -1.73 -16.16
N PHE A 361 -1.20 -2.33 -15.14
CA PHE A 361 0.24 -2.61 -15.14
C PHE A 361 0.51 -4.04 -15.64
N ALA A 362 0.51 -4.23 -16.96
CA ALA A 362 0.63 -5.55 -17.59
C ALA A 362 1.90 -6.32 -17.18
N GLU A 363 3.06 -5.64 -17.17
CA GLU A 363 4.35 -6.25 -16.79
C GLU A 363 4.38 -6.76 -15.34
N TRP A 364 3.58 -6.16 -14.47
CA TRP A 364 3.52 -6.56 -13.06
C TRP A 364 2.65 -7.78 -12.84
N LYS A 365 1.76 -8.14 -13.78
CA LYS A 365 0.78 -9.23 -13.57
C LYS A 365 1.46 -10.56 -13.25
N LYS A 366 2.63 -10.81 -13.87
CA LYS A 366 3.39 -12.07 -13.74
C LYS A 366 4.20 -12.16 -12.43
N THR A 367 4.74 -11.04 -11.94
CA THR A 367 5.64 -11.03 -10.77
C THR A 367 4.89 -11.01 -9.45
N GLY A 368 3.64 -10.54 -9.45
CA GLY A 368 2.89 -10.23 -8.24
C GLY A 368 2.85 -8.72 -7.99
N PHE A 369 2.15 -8.32 -6.94
CA PHE A 369 1.98 -6.91 -6.56
C PHE A 369 2.47 -6.63 -5.13
N GLU A 370 3.16 -7.60 -4.53
CA GLU A 370 3.66 -7.54 -3.15
C GLU A 370 4.77 -6.49 -2.99
N ASP A 371 5.56 -6.25 -4.04
CA ASP A 371 6.60 -5.22 -4.09
C ASP A 371 6.14 -3.95 -4.84
N CYS A 372 4.82 -3.64 -4.83
CA CYS A 372 4.28 -2.49 -5.57
C CYS A 372 4.77 -1.13 -5.07
N SER A 373 5.36 -1.04 -3.88
CA SER A 373 6.11 0.14 -3.45
C SER A 373 7.22 0.52 -4.45
N PHE A 374 7.83 -0.44 -5.14
CA PHE A 374 8.81 -0.15 -6.16
C PHE A 374 8.18 0.44 -7.43
N LEU A 375 6.97 0.00 -7.78
CA LEU A 375 6.18 0.61 -8.84
C LEU A 375 5.80 2.06 -8.48
N GLY A 376 5.35 2.27 -7.24
CA GLY A 376 5.08 3.61 -6.72
C GLY A 376 6.30 4.53 -6.77
N ALA A 377 7.47 4.01 -6.45
CA ALA A 377 8.73 4.74 -6.54
C ALA A 377 9.04 5.16 -7.98
N GLN A 378 8.78 4.30 -8.97
CA GLN A 378 8.91 4.67 -10.39
C GLN A 378 7.95 5.79 -10.79
N ILE A 379 6.69 5.70 -10.36
CA ILE A 379 5.68 6.74 -10.62
C ILE A 379 6.13 8.08 -10.00
N LEU A 380 6.56 8.05 -8.74
CA LEU A 380 7.01 9.24 -8.03
C LEU A 380 8.29 9.81 -8.62
N ALA A 381 9.27 8.98 -8.98
CA ALA A 381 10.51 9.44 -9.62
C ALA A 381 10.23 10.21 -10.92
N LYS A 382 9.33 9.68 -11.78
CA LYS A 382 8.89 10.40 -12.99
C LYS A 382 8.24 11.75 -12.66
N GLN A 383 7.41 11.83 -11.63
CA GLN A 383 6.78 13.09 -11.23
C GLN A 383 7.79 14.11 -10.66
N VAL A 384 8.69 13.64 -9.80
CA VAL A 384 9.63 14.47 -9.05
C VAL A 384 10.76 15.02 -9.93
N PHE A 385 11.22 14.26 -10.93
CA PHE A 385 12.37 14.65 -11.75
C PHE A 385 12.02 15.19 -13.14
N ASN A 386 10.81 14.94 -13.66
CA ASN A 386 10.37 15.51 -14.96
C ASN A 386 9.54 16.79 -14.82
N SER A 387 8.87 17.02 -13.69
CA SER A 387 8.00 18.19 -13.54
C SER A 387 8.82 19.46 -13.27
N HIS A 388 8.65 20.47 -14.12
CA HIS A 388 9.19 21.82 -13.87
C HIS A 388 8.53 22.53 -12.67
N ALA A 389 7.46 21.97 -12.09
CA ALA A 389 6.53 22.71 -11.26
C ALA A 389 6.55 22.38 -9.75
N VAL A 390 7.24 21.34 -9.25
CA VAL A 390 7.03 20.93 -7.84
C VAL A 390 8.30 20.45 -7.13
N GLY A 391 8.69 21.17 -6.07
CA GLY A 391 9.84 20.86 -5.20
C GLY A 391 9.70 19.55 -4.42
N GLY A 392 10.14 18.45 -5.04
CA GLY A 392 10.29 17.12 -4.42
C GLY A 392 11.69 16.49 -4.59
N SER A 393 12.56 17.06 -5.42
CA SER A 393 13.94 16.61 -5.59
C SER A 393 14.88 17.54 -4.83
N PHE A 394 15.88 17.00 -4.15
CA PHE A 394 16.92 17.77 -3.48
C PHE A 394 18.08 17.84 -4.44
N LEU A 395 18.41 19.03 -4.92
CA LEU A 395 19.45 19.20 -5.92
C LEU A 395 20.81 19.38 -5.26
N ARG A 396 21.87 19.08 -6.01
CA ARG A 396 23.25 19.31 -5.54
C ARG A 396 23.48 20.77 -5.17
N GLU A 397 22.91 21.72 -5.91
CA GLU A 397 23.01 23.16 -5.60
C GLU A 397 22.38 23.48 -4.24
N ASP A 398 21.17 22.96 -3.98
CA ASP A 398 20.51 23.12 -2.68
C ASP A 398 21.30 22.48 -1.54
N TYR A 399 21.93 21.33 -1.78
CA TYR A 399 22.81 20.67 -0.81
C TYR A 399 24.04 21.52 -0.47
N MET A 400 24.67 22.16 -1.46
CA MET A 400 25.84 23.01 -1.21
C MET A 400 25.50 24.25 -0.37
N GLU A 401 24.26 24.74 -0.48
CA GLU A 401 23.78 25.87 0.32
C GLU A 401 23.35 25.44 1.73
N LYS A 402 22.55 24.37 1.84
CA LYS A 402 21.83 24.02 3.07
C LYS A 402 22.47 22.86 3.83
N GLY A 403 23.39 22.13 3.22
CA GLY A 403 23.94 20.89 3.74
C GLY A 403 22.89 19.77 3.86
N PRO A 404 23.18 18.71 4.62
CA PRO A 404 22.30 17.54 4.77
C PRO A 404 20.90 17.86 5.29
N ILE A 405 20.77 18.84 6.20
CA ILE A 405 19.48 19.26 6.79
C ILE A 405 18.51 19.83 5.75
N GLY A 406 19.01 20.27 4.59
CA GLY A 406 18.18 20.76 3.49
C GLY A 406 17.20 19.71 2.95
N ILE A 407 17.44 18.41 3.17
CA ILE A 407 16.51 17.34 2.74
C ILE A 407 15.12 17.48 3.38
N TRP A 408 15.04 18.02 4.59
CA TRP A 408 13.78 18.25 5.30
C TRP A 408 13.01 19.45 4.76
N HIS A 409 13.66 20.35 4.03
CA HIS A 409 12.98 21.47 3.37
C HIS A 409 12.28 21.03 2.08
N ASN A 410 12.46 19.77 1.67
CA ASN A 410 11.82 19.20 0.50
C ASN A 410 10.37 18.77 0.79
N ARG A 411 9.44 19.07 -0.12
CA ARG A 411 7.99 18.98 0.15
C ARG A 411 7.45 17.55 0.29
N LEU A 412 8.26 16.53 -0.02
CA LEU A 412 7.91 15.12 0.24
C LEU A 412 7.99 14.75 1.73
N TYR A 413 8.79 15.48 2.53
CA TYR A 413 8.88 15.33 3.99
C TYR A 413 8.09 16.39 4.77
N LEU A 414 7.97 17.60 4.21
CA LEU A 414 7.17 18.69 4.80
C LEU A 414 5.68 18.54 4.51
N ALA A 415 5.07 17.48 5.04
CA ALA A 415 3.64 17.43 5.26
C ALA A 415 3.26 18.28 6.50
N LYS A 416 3.47 19.59 6.42
CA LYS A 416 2.69 20.60 7.15
C LYS A 416 2.17 21.60 6.14
N GLY A 417 1.06 21.21 5.49
CA GLY A 417 0.32 22.06 4.57
C GLY A 417 0.64 21.79 3.10
N SER A 418 -0.38 21.30 2.40
CA SER A 418 -0.52 21.43 0.94
C SER A 418 0.27 20.44 0.07
N PHE A 419 -0.06 19.15 0.18
CA PHE A 419 -0.12 18.31 -1.01
C PHE A 419 -1.49 18.52 -1.66
N LEU A 420 -1.69 19.64 -2.34
CA LEU A 420 -2.86 19.81 -3.19
C LEU A 420 -2.59 19.05 -4.49
N ILE A 421 -3.05 17.80 -4.59
CA ILE A 421 -3.45 17.21 -5.88
C ILE A 421 -4.78 17.86 -6.30
N SER A 422 -4.78 19.18 -6.33
CA SER A 422 -5.89 20.00 -6.78
C SER A 422 -5.23 21.01 -7.70
N SER A 423 -5.53 20.91 -8.99
CA SER A 423 -5.10 21.80 -10.10
C SER A 423 -3.94 21.37 -11.02
N SER A 424 -3.45 20.11 -11.00
CA SER A 424 -2.77 19.62 -12.21
C SER A 424 -3.80 19.11 -13.20
N VAL A 425 -4.16 19.96 -14.16
CA VAL A 425 -4.94 19.59 -15.35
C VAL A 425 -4.24 18.46 -16.11
N ASP A 426 -2.90 18.41 -16.03
CA ASP A 426 -2.06 17.37 -16.64
C ASP A 426 -2.22 15.98 -15.99
N PHE A 427 -2.45 15.91 -14.68
CA PHE A 427 -2.73 14.64 -13.98
C PHE A 427 -4.04 14.01 -14.45
N TRP A 428 -5.10 14.82 -14.57
CA TRP A 428 -6.38 14.36 -15.09
C TRP A 428 -6.30 14.06 -16.59
N ASN A 429 -5.57 14.86 -17.38
CA ASN A 429 -5.34 14.60 -18.80
C ASN A 429 -4.56 13.30 -19.04
N LEU A 430 -3.58 12.96 -18.19
CA LEU A 430 -2.84 11.69 -18.27
C LEU A 430 -3.75 10.48 -17.98
N LEU A 431 -4.62 10.58 -16.97
CA LEU A 431 -5.58 9.53 -16.61
C LEU A 431 -6.70 9.38 -17.66
N ILE A 432 -7.17 10.49 -18.24
CA ILE A 432 -8.18 10.51 -19.31
C ILE A 432 -7.58 9.99 -20.62
N SER A 433 -6.36 10.40 -20.96
CA SER A 433 -5.59 9.90 -22.11
C SER A 433 -5.45 8.37 -22.11
N ARG A 434 -5.22 7.77 -20.93
CA ARG A 434 -5.12 6.30 -20.80
C ARG A 434 -6.46 5.56 -20.71
N LYS A 435 -7.58 6.24 -20.48
CA LYS A 435 -8.95 5.66 -20.51
C LYS A 435 -9.65 5.81 -21.87
N ALA A 436 -9.12 6.61 -22.78
CA ALA A 436 -9.70 6.85 -24.11
C ALA A 436 -9.53 5.68 -25.11
N THR A 437 -8.91 4.57 -24.72
CA THR A 437 -8.69 3.39 -25.57
C THR A 437 -9.75 2.30 -25.43
N VAL A 438 -10.87 2.56 -24.74
CA VAL A 438 -12.04 1.65 -24.72
C VAL A 438 -13.22 2.32 -25.44
N PRO A 439 -13.67 1.79 -26.60
CA PRO A 439 -14.85 2.33 -27.27
C PRO A 439 -16.11 2.03 -26.45
N GLY A 440 -16.82 3.05 -25.97
CA GLY A 440 -18.19 2.90 -25.47
C GLY A 440 -18.65 3.66 -24.22
N LEU A 441 -17.84 4.52 -23.58
CA LEU A 441 -18.32 5.32 -22.44
C LEU A 441 -18.51 6.81 -22.80
N ASN A 442 -19.76 7.22 -22.94
CA ASN A 442 -20.17 8.63 -22.86
C ASN A 442 -20.06 9.10 -21.41
N LEU A 443 -19.10 10.00 -21.11
CA LEU A 443 -19.02 10.67 -19.81
C LEU A 443 -19.79 12.01 -19.86
N PHE A 444 -20.89 12.07 -19.12
CA PHE A 444 -21.49 13.33 -18.67
C PHE A 444 -20.57 13.97 -17.63
N PHE A 445 -20.20 15.24 -17.84
CA PHE A 445 -19.38 16.03 -16.92
C PHE A 445 -20.21 16.53 -15.73
N CYS A 446 -19.80 16.21 -14.49
CA CYS A 446 -20.21 16.93 -13.28
C CYS A 446 -19.00 17.70 -12.72
N VAL A 447 -19.09 19.04 -12.72
CA VAL A 447 -18.14 19.93 -12.04
C VAL A 447 -18.63 20.15 -10.61
N LEU A 448 -17.84 19.71 -9.62
CA LEU A 448 -18.07 19.96 -8.20
C LEU A 448 -17.30 21.22 -7.80
N ILE A 449 -18.02 22.33 -7.57
CA ILE A 449 -17.50 23.50 -6.87
C ILE A 449 -17.68 23.24 -5.37
N SER A 450 -16.57 23.22 -4.63
CA SER A 450 -16.59 23.21 -3.16
C SER A 450 -16.87 24.63 -2.67
N VAL A 451 -18.06 24.87 -2.11
CA VAL A 451 -18.33 26.02 -1.24
C VAL A 451 -18.74 25.46 0.13
N GLY A 452 -18.10 25.96 1.18
CA GLY A 452 -18.22 25.46 2.54
C GLY A 452 -19.59 25.68 3.19
N SER A 453 -19.86 24.80 4.17
CA SER A 453 -20.82 24.89 5.27
C SER A 453 -22.34 24.94 4.94
N PRO A 454 -23.15 23.96 5.38
CA PRO A 454 -24.59 24.00 5.26
C PRO A 454 -25.22 24.73 6.46
N GLY A 455 -25.57 26.01 6.29
CA GLY A 455 -26.49 26.72 7.17
C GLY A 455 -27.93 26.56 6.68
N TRP A 456 -28.80 25.99 7.50
CA TRP A 456 -30.21 25.80 7.20
C TRP A 456 -30.94 27.15 7.10
N PHE A 457 -31.59 27.44 5.97
CA PHE A 457 -32.70 28.39 5.92
C PHE A 457 -33.81 27.86 5.02
N LEU A 458 -34.96 27.59 5.64
CA LEU A 458 -36.26 27.33 5.02
C LEU A 458 -36.72 28.58 4.29
N ALA A 459 -37.08 28.44 3.02
CA ALA A 459 -37.72 29.49 2.23
C ALA A 459 -39.17 29.68 2.67
N SER A 460 -39.54 30.90 3.05
CA SER A 460 -40.91 31.41 3.01
C SER A 460 -40.94 32.64 2.10
N PRO A 461 -41.99 32.83 1.28
CA PRO A 461 -42.06 33.90 0.30
C PRO A 461 -42.46 35.22 0.97
N GLU A 462 -42.09 36.34 0.32
CA GLU A 462 -42.41 37.72 0.69
C GLU A 462 -41.56 38.34 1.81
N LEU A 463 -40.56 39.14 1.42
CA LEU A 463 -40.48 40.56 1.82
C LEU A 463 -39.29 41.25 1.12
N ASN A 464 -39.60 42.38 0.48
CA ASN A 464 -38.68 43.34 -0.12
C ASN A 464 -38.06 44.20 0.99
N VAL A 465 -36.81 43.96 1.39
CA VAL A 465 -36.04 44.90 2.23
C VAL A 465 -34.54 44.69 1.95
N GLU A 466 -33.86 45.71 1.41
CA GLU A 466 -32.39 45.81 1.47
C GLU A 466 -31.95 45.92 2.93
N PRO A 467 -30.82 45.29 3.31
CA PRO A 467 -29.89 46.06 4.11
C PRO A 467 -28.42 45.86 3.72
N ALA A 468 -27.70 46.96 3.86
CA ALA A 468 -26.25 47.06 3.86
C ALA A 468 -25.60 46.07 4.85
N LEU A 469 -24.51 45.44 4.41
CA LEU A 469 -23.56 44.73 5.26
C LEU A 469 -22.17 45.29 5.02
N THR A 470 -21.74 46.09 6.00
CA THR A 470 -20.36 46.51 6.26
C THR A 470 -19.49 45.28 6.52
N PHE A 471 -18.44 45.08 5.73
CA PHE A 471 -17.35 44.16 6.06
C PHE A 471 -16.10 44.95 6.45
N GLY A 472 -15.63 44.69 7.67
CA GLY A 472 -14.37 45.17 8.19
C GLY A 472 -13.18 44.50 7.48
N VAL A 473 -12.16 45.31 7.30
CA VAL A 473 -10.92 45.06 6.55
C VAL A 473 -10.09 43.93 7.18
N SER A 474 -9.68 42.94 6.38
CA SER A 474 -8.44 42.19 6.60
C SER A 474 -7.65 42.13 5.30
N GLU A 475 -6.39 42.53 5.40
CA GLU A 475 -5.46 42.82 4.32
C GLU A 475 -5.02 41.61 3.48
N LEU A 476 -4.66 41.94 2.23
CA LEU A 476 -3.90 41.18 1.22
C LEU A 476 -4.55 39.94 0.58
N LEU A 477 -5.10 40.13 -0.62
CA LEU A 477 -4.87 39.26 -1.80
C LEU A 477 -5.53 39.88 -3.07
N ASP A 478 -5.07 41.06 -3.51
CA ASP A 478 -5.42 41.60 -4.83
C ASP A 478 -4.26 41.42 -5.79
N GLY A 479 -4.45 40.58 -6.82
CA GLY A 479 -3.48 40.42 -7.91
C GLY A 479 -3.66 39.20 -8.82
N VAL A 480 -4.38 38.14 -8.39
CA VAL A 480 -4.48 36.89 -9.17
C VAL A 480 -5.85 36.68 -9.81
N PHE A 481 -6.90 37.34 -9.30
CA PHE A 481 -8.27 37.08 -9.77
C PHE A 481 -8.63 37.73 -11.13
N LEU A 482 -7.92 38.78 -11.57
CA LEU A 482 -8.24 39.45 -12.84
C LEU A 482 -7.65 38.80 -14.08
N ILE A 483 -6.60 37.97 -13.95
CA ILE A 483 -5.94 37.34 -15.11
C ILE A 483 -6.70 36.08 -15.56
N LEU A 484 -7.28 35.33 -14.61
CA LEU A 484 -8.01 34.10 -14.91
C LEU A 484 -9.36 34.33 -15.61
N ALA A 485 -10.00 35.50 -15.41
CA ALA A 485 -11.26 35.82 -16.08
C ALA A 485 -11.08 36.18 -17.57
N GLY A 486 -9.94 36.80 -17.92
CA GLY A 486 -9.65 37.25 -19.30
C GLY A 486 -9.34 36.10 -20.26
N GLU A 487 -8.58 35.10 -19.83
CA GLU A 487 -8.26 33.93 -20.67
C GLU A 487 -9.43 32.95 -20.77
N PHE A 488 -10.26 32.84 -19.73
CA PHE A 488 -11.46 31.99 -19.74
C PHE A 488 -12.53 32.51 -20.72
N LEU A 489 -12.68 33.84 -20.85
CA LEU A 489 -13.63 34.44 -21.80
C LEU A 489 -13.22 34.21 -23.27
N LYS A 490 -11.91 34.11 -23.54
CA LYS A 490 -11.36 33.88 -24.90
C LYS A 490 -11.56 32.44 -25.37
N LEU A 491 -11.38 31.47 -24.47
CA LEU A 491 -11.48 30.04 -24.78
C LEU A 491 -12.93 29.54 -24.92
N VAL A 492 -13.90 30.21 -24.31
CA VAL A 492 -15.31 29.78 -24.30
C VAL A 492 -16.14 30.46 -25.41
N LEU A 493 -15.81 31.68 -25.84
CA LEU A 493 -16.65 32.43 -26.80
C LEU A 493 -16.20 32.35 -28.26
N GLU A 494 -14.96 31.98 -28.57
CA GLU A 494 -14.50 31.82 -29.97
C GLU A 494 -15.20 30.68 -30.74
N PRO A 495 -15.60 29.54 -30.13
CA PRO A 495 -16.38 28.52 -30.83
C PRO A 495 -17.87 28.88 -30.99
N ILE A 496 -18.37 29.88 -30.26
CA ILE A 496 -19.82 30.20 -30.17
C ILE A 496 -20.21 31.35 -31.13
N LEU A 497 -19.27 32.21 -31.54
CA LEU A 497 -19.54 33.37 -32.42
C LEU A 497 -19.06 33.16 -33.87
N GLY A 498 -19.33 31.98 -34.43
CA GLY A 498 -19.12 31.66 -35.85
C GLY A 498 -20.17 32.22 -36.81
N VAL A 499 -20.94 33.26 -36.43
CA VAL A 499 -21.91 33.94 -37.30
C VAL A 499 -21.92 35.43 -36.94
N PHE A 500 -21.73 36.29 -37.94
CA PHE A 500 -21.63 37.76 -37.95
C PHE A 500 -20.21 38.35 -37.97
N GLY A 501 -19.95 39.11 -39.04
CA GLY A 501 -18.62 39.60 -39.43
C GLY A 501 -18.17 40.90 -38.78
N VAL A 502 -16.84 41.10 -38.88
CA VAL A 502 -16.04 42.35 -38.96
C VAL A 502 -16.57 43.58 -38.23
N VAL A 503 -15.81 44.11 -37.26
CA VAL A 503 -15.24 45.49 -37.26
C VAL A 503 -13.98 45.54 -36.39
N ASP A 504 -12.95 46.18 -36.92
CA ASP A 504 -11.62 46.48 -36.40
C ASP A 504 -11.65 47.77 -35.55
N THR A 505 -11.19 47.76 -34.29
CA THR A 505 -10.75 48.95 -33.54
C THR A 505 -9.87 48.57 -32.35
N GLY A 506 -8.61 49.01 -32.34
CA GLY A 506 -7.74 48.97 -31.17
C GLY A 506 -8.07 50.05 -30.14
N LEU A 507 -7.55 49.92 -28.91
CA LEU A 507 -7.27 51.08 -28.05
C LEU A 507 -6.28 50.74 -26.91
N CYS A 508 -5.33 51.66 -26.73
CA CYS A 508 -4.34 51.80 -25.66
C CYS A 508 -4.95 51.96 -24.26
N LEU A 509 -4.10 51.85 -23.21
CA LEU A 509 -3.86 52.85 -22.13
C LEU A 509 -3.03 52.17 -21.00
N PHE A 510 -1.76 52.53 -20.78
CA PHE A 510 -1.20 53.66 -19.99
C PHE A 510 -1.10 53.40 -18.48
N ASN A 511 0.15 53.45 -18.01
CA ASN A 511 0.57 53.68 -16.63
C ASN A 511 -0.01 54.99 -16.07
N LEU A 512 -0.43 54.99 -14.80
CA LEU A 512 -0.19 56.13 -13.92
C LEU A 512 -0.22 55.71 -12.45
N ALA A 513 0.89 56.02 -11.75
CA ALA A 513 1.01 56.03 -10.30
C ALA A 513 0.28 57.22 -9.70
N ILE A 514 -0.35 57.08 -8.53
CA ILE A 514 -0.64 58.20 -7.62
C ILE A 514 -0.42 57.75 -6.16
N GLU A 515 0.55 58.40 -5.53
CA GLU A 515 0.78 58.50 -4.08
C GLU A 515 -0.21 59.49 -3.43
N THR A 516 -0.55 59.19 -2.17
CA THR A 516 -0.91 60.11 -1.05
C THR A 516 -2.19 60.98 -1.12
N MET A 517 -3.15 60.61 -0.24
CA MET A 517 -3.88 61.38 0.82
C MET A 517 -3.89 62.93 0.80
N PRO A 518 -4.95 63.60 1.34
CA PRO A 518 -5.66 63.26 2.58
C PRO A 518 -7.12 62.80 2.45
#